data_AF-A0A7J4GEF0-F1
#
_entry.id   AF-A0A7J4GEF0-F1
#
_cell.length_a   1.000
_cell.length_b   1.000
_cell.length_c   1.000
_cell.angle_alpha   90.00
_cell.angle_beta   90.00
_cell.angle_gamma   90.00
#
_symmetry.space_group_name_H-M   'P 1'
#
loop_
_entity.id
_entity.type
_entity.pdbx_description
1 polymer ?
#
loop_
_entity_poly.entity_id
_entity_poly.type
_entity_poly.pdbx_seq_one_letter_code
_entity_poly.pdbx_strand_id
1 'polypeptide(L)'
;MSWWPFKRKSKPFQEDPHIRGTQVWLQDLREVCERNFDNPTEGQRMVRELQVEWTAANAREEVDEALLAGLNRRTLRLLRADAVEWLKWLDDDDFWKPGWRDEPREE
;
A
#
# COMPACT_ATOMS: atom_id res chain seq x y z
N MET A 1 17.57 17.66 -35.41
CA MET A 1 17.85 18.31 -34.11
C MET A 1 16.57 18.35 -33.31
N SER A 2 16.51 17.62 -32.18
CA SER A 2 15.68 17.94 -31.01
C SER A 2 16.19 17.09 -29.84
N TRP A 3 16.62 17.79 -28.81
CA TRP A 3 17.36 17.34 -27.63
C TRP A 3 16.37 17.27 -26.46
N TRP A 4 16.23 16.11 -25.82
CA TRP A 4 15.47 15.93 -24.59
C TRP A 4 16.42 15.49 -23.46
N PRO A 5 16.59 16.26 -22.37
CA PRO A 5 17.53 15.91 -21.31
C PRO A 5 16.81 15.45 -20.05
N PHE A 6 16.36 14.19 -19.99
CA PHE A 6 16.06 13.53 -18.71
C PHE A 6 16.41 12.05 -18.77
N LYS A 7 17.72 11.74 -18.70
CA LYS A 7 18.17 10.42 -18.23
C LYS A 7 18.21 10.45 -16.70
N ARG A 8 17.13 10.03 -16.05
CA ARG A 8 17.27 9.43 -14.71
C ARG A 8 17.59 7.96 -14.95
N LYS A 9 18.83 7.56 -14.70
CA LYS A 9 19.15 6.14 -14.56
C LYS A 9 18.43 5.67 -13.30
N SER A 10 17.33 4.92 -13.44
CA SER A 10 16.95 4.04 -12.35
C SER A 10 18.12 3.07 -12.20
N LYS A 11 18.74 3.05 -11.02
CA LYS A 11 19.63 1.94 -10.68
C LYS A 11 18.81 0.66 -10.87
N PRO A 12 19.38 -0.42 -11.44
CA PRO A 12 18.70 -1.71 -11.37
C PRO A 12 18.46 -1.96 -9.88
N PHE A 13 17.18 -2.06 -9.50
CA PHE A 13 16.79 -2.47 -8.16
C PHE A 13 17.30 -3.90 -8.03
N GLN A 14 18.49 -4.07 -7.44
CA GLN A 14 18.91 -5.37 -6.96
C GLN A 14 17.93 -5.70 -5.85
N GLU A 15 17.00 -6.62 -6.13
CA GLU A 15 16.26 -7.33 -5.10
C GLU A 15 17.29 -8.03 -4.21
N ASP A 16 17.69 -7.36 -3.13
CA ASP A 16 18.32 -8.03 -2.01
C ASP A 16 17.24 -8.98 -1.45
N PRO A 17 17.50 -10.29 -1.29
CA PRO A 17 16.49 -11.25 -0.80
C PRO A 17 15.83 -10.87 0.54
N HIS A 18 16.45 -9.94 1.29
CA HIS A 18 15.93 -9.41 2.55
C HIS A 18 15.08 -8.14 2.38
N ILE A 19 15.15 -7.44 1.24
CA ILE A 19 14.31 -6.28 0.95
C ILE A 19 13.01 -6.80 0.33
N ARG A 20 11.95 -6.86 1.15
CA ARG A 20 10.60 -7.10 0.61
C ARG A 20 10.25 -5.96 -0.33
N GLY A 21 10.30 -6.23 -1.63
CA GLY A 21 10.00 -5.24 -2.66
C GLY A 21 8.62 -4.61 -2.50
N THR A 22 8.44 -3.43 -3.10
CA THR A 22 7.25 -2.59 -3.02
C THR A 22 5.92 -3.32 -3.30
N GLN A 23 5.97 -4.32 -4.16
CA GLN A 23 4.82 -5.12 -4.58
C GLN A 23 4.36 -6.09 -3.48
N VAL A 24 5.25 -6.51 -2.58
CA VAL A 24 4.95 -7.50 -1.53
C VAL A 24 4.03 -6.88 -0.48
N TRP A 25 4.35 -5.71 0.06
CA TRP A 25 3.56 -5.10 1.13
C TRP A 25 2.13 -4.71 0.72
N LEU A 26 1.95 -4.24 -0.52
CA LEU A 26 0.62 -3.92 -1.04
C LEU A 26 -0.20 -5.20 -1.26
N GLN A 27 0.45 -6.27 -1.73
CA GLN A 27 -0.19 -7.57 -1.88
C GLN A 27 -0.54 -8.20 -0.53
N ASP A 28 0.37 -8.13 0.46
CA ASP A 28 0.13 -8.61 1.83
C ASP A 28 -1.05 -7.88 2.46
N LEU A 29 -1.13 -6.55 2.29
CA LEU A 29 -2.27 -5.76 2.73
C LEU A 29 -3.58 -6.24 2.08
N ARG A 30 -3.56 -6.44 0.76
CA ARG A 30 -4.73 -6.93 0.00
C ARG A 30 -5.16 -8.31 0.46
N GLU A 31 -4.21 -9.25 0.62
CA GLU A 31 -4.50 -10.62 1.06
C GLU A 31 -5.10 -10.64 2.47
N VAL A 32 -4.55 -9.86 3.41
CA VAL A 32 -5.11 -9.74 4.76
C VAL A 32 -6.54 -9.24 4.72
N CYS A 33 -6.83 -8.25 3.87
CA CYS A 33 -8.17 -7.74 3.68
C CYS A 33 -9.11 -8.81 3.09
N GLU A 34 -8.73 -9.41 1.97
CA GLU A 34 -9.54 -10.39 1.23
C GLU A 34 -9.81 -11.65 2.06
N ARG A 35 -8.85 -12.14 2.85
CA ARG A 35 -9.04 -13.30 3.73
C ARG A 35 -10.00 -13.03 4.89
N ASN A 36 -10.25 -11.77 5.20
CA ASN A 36 -11.16 -11.31 6.24
C ASN A 36 -12.31 -10.47 5.65
N PHE A 37 -12.74 -10.76 4.41
CA PHE A 37 -13.81 -10.01 3.75
C PHE A 37 -15.14 -10.05 4.55
N ASP A 38 -15.40 -11.16 5.24
CA ASP A 38 -16.60 -11.41 6.05
C ASP A 38 -16.42 -11.03 7.54
N ASN A 39 -15.20 -10.70 7.96
CA ASN A 39 -14.89 -10.25 9.31
C ASN A 39 -14.01 -8.99 9.30
N PRO A 40 -14.61 -7.81 9.01
CA PRO A 40 -13.87 -6.55 8.93
C PRO A 40 -13.11 -6.21 10.22
N THR A 41 -13.64 -6.58 11.39
CA THR A 41 -12.97 -6.33 12.68
C THR A 41 -11.62 -7.04 12.76
N GLU A 42 -11.56 -8.32 12.40
CA GLU A 42 -10.31 -9.08 12.38
C GLU A 42 -9.38 -8.61 11.25
N GLY A 43 -9.94 -8.30 10.07
CA GLY A 43 -9.18 -7.70 8.98
C GLY A 43 -8.49 -6.40 9.41
N GLN A 44 -9.23 -5.49 10.05
CA GLN A 44 -8.70 -4.23 10.59
C GLN A 44 -7.65 -4.46 11.68
N ARG A 45 -7.82 -5.47 12.54
CA ARG A 45 -6.83 -5.84 13.55
C ARG A 45 -5.51 -6.24 12.88
N MET A 46 -5.56 -7.10 11.86
CA MET A 46 -4.38 -7.54 11.11
C MET A 46 -3.75 -6.41 10.27
N VAL A 47 -4.56 -5.51 9.71
CA VAL A 47 -4.07 -4.30 9.03
C VAL A 47 -3.23 -3.44 9.96
N ARG A 48 -3.61 -3.30 11.24
CA ARG A 48 -2.79 -2.59 12.24
C ARG A 48 -1.46 -3.31 12.53
N GLU A 49 -1.45 -4.63 12.54
CA GLU A 49 -0.21 -5.41 12.70
C GLU A 49 0.74 -5.17 11.52
N LEU A 50 0.23 -5.20 10.28
CA LEU A 50 1.01 -4.86 9.09
C LEU A 50 1.57 -3.43 9.15
N GLN A 51 0.81 -2.48 9.71
CA GLN A 51 1.31 -1.12 9.91
C GLN A 51 2.55 -1.05 10.81
N VAL A 52 2.60 -1.87 11.86
CA VAL A 52 3.78 -1.95 12.74
C VAL A 52 4.97 -2.52 11.98
N GLU A 53 4.76 -3.61 11.24
CA GLU A 53 5.82 -4.31 10.50
C GLU A 53 6.46 -3.44 9.42
N TRP A 54 5.67 -2.82 8.53
CA TRP A 54 6.26 -1.99 7.47
C TRP A 54 6.84 -0.68 7.99
N THR A 55 6.39 -0.19 9.15
CA THR A 55 6.98 1.01 9.78
C THR A 55 8.36 0.67 10.34
N ALA A 56 8.50 -0.51 10.97
CA ALA A 56 9.80 -1.01 11.39
C ALA A 56 10.73 -1.29 10.18
N ALA A 57 10.20 -1.84 9.09
CA ALA A 57 10.95 -2.07 7.86
C ALA A 57 11.41 -0.75 7.21
N ASN A 58 10.55 0.28 7.17
CA ASN A 58 10.93 1.61 6.70
C ASN A 58 12.04 2.23 7.57
N ALA A 59 11.98 2.07 8.90
CA ALA A 59 13.04 2.53 9.81
C ALA A 59 14.40 1.83 9.56
N ARG A 60 14.40 0.66 8.92
CA ARG A 60 15.59 -0.05 8.43
C ARG A 60 15.92 0.24 6.95
N GLU A 61 15.26 1.22 6.35
CA GLU A 61 15.38 1.59 4.93
C GLU A 61 14.99 0.47 3.94
N GLU A 62 14.23 -0.54 4.39
CA GLU A 62 13.73 -1.65 3.55
C GLU A 62 12.45 -1.30 2.80
N VAL A 63 11.77 -0.21 3.20
CA VAL A 63 10.54 0.30 2.58
C VAL A 63 10.71 1.77 2.26
N ASP A 64 10.61 2.11 0.97
CA ASP A 64 10.68 3.49 0.48
C ASP A 64 9.52 4.36 1.03
N GLU A 65 9.81 5.64 1.28
CA GLU A 65 8.85 6.60 1.83
C GLU A 65 7.59 6.78 0.97
N ALA A 66 7.71 6.74 -0.35
CA ALA A 66 6.56 6.86 -1.24
C ALA A 66 5.63 5.63 -1.13
N LEU A 67 6.21 4.43 -0.93
CA LEU A 67 5.43 3.23 -0.65
C LEU A 67 4.75 3.33 0.71
N LEU A 68 5.50 3.68 1.77
CA LEU A 68 4.96 3.82 3.11
C LEU A 68 3.77 4.78 3.13
N ALA A 69 3.91 5.94 2.48
CA ALA A 69 2.83 6.92 2.37
C ALA A 69 1.61 6.35 1.60
N GLY A 70 1.84 5.54 0.56
CA GLY A 70 0.79 4.88 -0.21
C GLY A 70 0.03 3.81 0.58
N LEU A 71 0.74 3.02 1.40
CA LEU A 71 0.16 2.02 2.29
C LEU A 71 -0.64 2.70 3.41
N ASN A 72 -0.07 3.72 4.05
CA ASN A 72 -0.72 4.43 5.15
C ASN A 72 -2.02 5.14 4.73
N ARG A 73 -2.10 5.69 3.52
CA ARG A 73 -3.36 6.27 3.00
C ARG A 73 -4.45 5.22 2.84
N ARG A 74 -4.10 4.04 2.33
CA ARG A 74 -5.05 2.93 2.15
C ARG A 74 -5.52 2.38 3.49
N THR A 75 -4.61 2.13 4.42
CA THR A 75 -4.97 1.61 5.74
C THR A 75 -5.83 2.61 6.51
N LEU A 76 -5.64 3.92 6.35
CA LEU A 76 -6.56 4.90 6.93
C LEU A 76 -8.01 4.70 6.47
N ARG A 77 -8.23 4.39 5.19
CA ARG A 77 -9.57 4.09 4.64
C ARG A 77 -10.09 2.76 5.19
N LEU A 78 -9.29 1.70 5.11
CA LEU A 78 -9.65 0.35 5.57
C LEU A 78 -9.98 0.30 7.07
N LEU A 79 -9.22 1.01 7.91
CA LEU A 79 -9.41 1.05 9.36
C LEU A 79 -10.59 1.90 9.81
N ARG A 80 -11.10 2.79 8.95
CA ARG A 80 -12.27 3.63 9.23
C ARG A 80 -13.55 3.07 8.61
N ALA A 81 -13.41 2.16 7.66
CA ALA A 81 -14.52 1.56 6.94
C ALA A 81 -15.44 0.79 7.90
N ASP A 82 -16.75 0.98 7.73
CA ASP A 82 -17.72 0.02 8.23
C ASP A 82 -17.74 -1.27 7.36
N ALA A 83 -18.59 -2.24 7.68
CA ALA A 83 -18.64 -3.50 6.95
C ALA A 83 -19.02 -3.34 5.46
N VAL A 84 -19.83 -2.33 5.13
CA VAL A 84 -20.26 -2.08 3.74
C VAL A 84 -19.14 -1.38 2.98
N GLU A 85 -18.52 -0.37 3.58
CA GLU A 85 -17.38 0.33 3.01
C GLU A 85 -16.16 -0.58 2.85
N TRP A 86 -15.95 -1.52 3.78
CA TRP A 86 -14.88 -2.51 3.71
C TRP A 86 -14.97 -3.28 2.39
N LEU A 87 -16.13 -3.90 2.12
CA LEU A 87 -16.35 -4.63 0.87
C LEU A 87 -16.18 -3.74 -0.36
N LYS A 88 -16.66 -2.49 -0.32
CA LYS A 88 -16.47 -1.53 -1.43
C LYS A 88 -14.99 -1.27 -1.73
N TRP A 89 -14.14 -1.13 -0.71
CA TRP A 89 -12.70 -0.95 -0.93
C TRP A 89 -12.02 -2.22 -1.44
N LEU A 90 -12.46 -3.40 -0.98
CA LEU A 90 -11.93 -4.67 -1.46
C LEU A 90 -12.25 -4.88 -2.95
N ASP A 91 -13.45 -4.50 -3.38
CA ASP A 91 -13.92 -4.61 -4.77
C ASP A 91 -13.40 -3.51 -5.71
N ASP A 92 -12.72 -2.49 -5.19
CA ASP A 92 -12.15 -1.39 -5.97
C ASP A 92 -10.77 -1.76 -6.51
N ASP A 93 -10.70 -2.19 -7.78
CA ASP A 93 -9.42 -2.51 -8.43
C ASP A 93 -8.47 -1.31 -8.51
N ASP A 94 -8.99 -0.08 -8.64
CA ASP A 94 -8.15 1.13 -8.71
C ASP A 94 -7.51 1.45 -7.37
N PHE A 95 -8.21 1.17 -6.26
CA PHE A 95 -7.66 1.27 -4.90
C PHE A 95 -6.38 0.44 -4.74
N TRP A 96 -6.29 -0.72 -5.39
CA TRP A 96 -5.12 -1.62 -5.30
C TRP A 96 -4.02 -1.31 -6.31
N LYS A 97 -4.20 -0.35 -7.23
CA LYS A 97 -3.16 -0.02 -8.23
C LYS A 97 -2.02 0.82 -7.63
N PRO A 98 -0.75 0.57 -8.02
CA PRO A 98 0.35 1.44 -7.66
C PRO A 98 0.07 2.89 -8.04
N GLY A 99 0.43 3.83 -7.16
CA GLY A 99 0.21 5.25 -7.41
C GLY A 99 -1.20 5.77 -7.13
N TRP A 100 -2.15 4.92 -6.68
CA TRP A 100 -3.45 5.38 -6.20
C TRP A 100 -3.33 6.52 -5.19
N ARG A 101 -4.22 7.49 -5.36
CA ARG A 101 -4.39 8.62 -4.46
C ARG A 101 -5.87 8.79 -4.25
N ASP A 102 -6.18 9.23 -3.05
CA ASP A 102 -7.50 9.71 -2.71
C ASP A 102 -7.79 10.93 -3.60
N GLU A 103 -8.83 10.87 -4.42
CA GLU A 103 -9.31 12.08 -5.08
C GLU A 103 -9.73 13.06 -3.97
N PRO A 104 -9.37 14.35 -4.07
CA PRO A 104 -9.91 15.32 -3.12
C PRO A 104 -11.42 15.26 -3.22
N ARG A 105 -12.11 14.97 -2.10
CA ARG A 105 -13.54 15.26 -2.03
C ARG A 105 -13.66 16.76 -2.25
N GLU A 106 -14.21 17.17 -3.39
CA GLU A 106 -14.73 18.52 -3.54
C GLU A 106 -15.85 18.63 -2.49
N GLU A 107 -15.57 19.34 -1.39
CA GLU A 107 -16.55 19.74 -0.38
C GLU A 107 -17.46 20.86 -0.91
#